data_AF-A0A6C0K796-F1
#
_entry.id   AF-A0A6C0K796-F1
#
_cell.length_a   1.000
_cell.length_b   1.000
_cell.length_c   1.000
_cell.angle_alpha   90.00
_cell.angle_beta   90.00
_cell.angle_gamma   90.00
#
_symmetry.space_group_name_H-M   'P 1'
#
loop_
_entity.id
_entity.type
_entity.pdbx_description
1 polymer ?
#
loop_
_entity_poly.entity_id
_entity_poly.type
_entity_poly.pdbx_seq_one_letter_code
_entity_poly.pdbx_strand_id
1 'polypeptide(L)'
;MGNAFGRNYIMRIDNTYVTSKQFQKIKTYEDALRFAGHDIKSTDEIDIVAQGQRKRTIHAFERFQFVEAIYYKGKLIIVERLYGVPTV
;
A
#
# COMPACT_ATOMS: atom_id res chain seq x y z
N MET A 1 22.01 15.30 -22.11
CA MET A 1 22.45 14.68 -20.83
C MET A 1 21.20 14.16 -20.13
N GLY A 2 21.11 12.84 -19.95
CA GLY A 2 19.88 12.14 -19.54
C GLY A 2 19.50 12.35 -18.07
N ASN A 3 18.21 12.53 -17.83
CA ASN A 3 17.58 12.75 -16.52
C ASN A 3 17.92 11.63 -15.51
N ALA A 4 18.81 11.91 -14.56
CA ALA A 4 19.04 11.11 -13.36
C ALA A 4 18.03 11.48 -12.25
N PHE A 5 16.74 11.57 -12.57
CA PHE A 5 15.70 11.62 -11.54
C PHE A 5 15.31 10.18 -11.20
N GLY A 6 16.15 9.53 -10.39
CA GLY A 6 15.82 8.26 -9.77
C GLY A 6 14.44 8.36 -9.13
N ARG A 7 13.50 7.51 -9.55
CA ARG A 7 12.17 7.49 -8.95
C ARG A 7 12.35 6.97 -7.52
N ASN A 8 12.28 7.88 -6.55
CA ASN A 8 12.31 7.49 -5.13
C ASN A 8 11.01 6.78 -4.79
N TYR A 9 11.06 5.46 -4.83
CA TYR A 9 10.02 4.58 -4.34
C TYR A 9 10.10 4.51 -2.82
N ILE A 10 8.95 4.72 -2.16
CA ILE A 10 8.88 4.76 -0.70
C ILE A 10 8.06 3.62 -0.11
N MET A 11 7.27 2.96 -0.95
CA MET A 11 6.42 1.85 -0.56
C MET A 11 6.19 0.94 -1.75
N ARG A 12 5.97 -0.34 -1.48
CA ARG A 12 5.48 -1.31 -2.43
C ARG A 12 4.23 -1.96 -1.86
N ILE A 13 3.19 -2.07 -2.68
CA ILE A 13 1.97 -2.80 -2.36
C ILE A 13 1.88 -3.93 -3.39
N ASP A 14 2.05 -5.16 -2.91
CA ASP A 14 2.17 -6.36 -3.74
C ASP A 14 3.23 -6.20 -4.84
N ASN A 15 2.87 -6.14 -6.13
CA ASN A 15 3.82 -5.88 -7.22
C ASN A 15 3.86 -4.42 -7.69
N THR A 16 3.17 -3.52 -6.99
CA THR A 16 3.09 -2.10 -7.37
C THR A 16 4.03 -1.25 -6.54
N TYR A 17 4.98 -0.60 -7.21
CA TYR A 17 5.86 0.37 -6.59
C TYR A 17 5.20 1.74 -6.51
N VAL A 18 5.20 2.32 -5.31
CA VAL A 18 4.59 3.62 -5.02
C VAL A 18 5.69 4.65 -4.81
N THR A 19 5.69 5.67 -5.67
CA THR A 19 6.57 6.84 -5.55
C THR A 19 6.08 7.79 -4.46
N SER A 20 6.97 8.65 -3.95
CA SER A 20 6.59 9.69 -2.97
C SER A 20 5.38 10.55 -3.40
N LYS A 21 5.31 10.92 -4.68
CA LYS A 21 4.17 11.69 -5.24
C LYS A 21 2.85 10.91 -5.23
N GLN A 22 2.89 9.60 -5.49
CA GLN A 22 1.70 8.75 -5.47
C GLN A 22 1.24 8.48 -4.04
N PHE A 23 2.19 8.26 -3.13
CA PHE A 23 1.88 8.05 -1.72
C PHE A 23 1.11 9.23 -1.10
N GLN A 24 1.44 10.47 -1.46
CA GLN A 24 0.68 11.65 -1.02
C GLN A 24 -0.80 11.62 -1.42
N LYS A 25 -1.16 10.84 -2.45
CA LYS A 25 -2.55 10.65 -2.90
C LYS A 25 -3.27 9.52 -2.17
N ILE A 26 -2.55 8.62 -1.50
CA ILE A 26 -3.12 7.49 -0.78
C ILE A 26 -3.54 7.97 0.61
N LYS A 27 -4.85 8.14 0.83
CA LYS A 27 -5.40 8.59 2.12
C LYS A 27 -6.07 7.45 2.88
N THR A 28 -6.70 6.51 2.16
CA THR A 28 -7.44 5.37 2.72
C THR A 28 -6.86 4.04 2.26
N TYR A 29 -7.27 2.94 2.90
CA TYR A 29 -6.89 1.60 2.44
C TYR A 29 -7.50 1.27 1.08
N GLU A 30 -8.69 1.78 0.78
CA GLU A 30 -9.31 1.73 -0.55
C GLU A 30 -8.38 2.32 -1.62
N ASP A 31 -7.84 3.52 -1.39
CA ASP A 31 -6.90 4.14 -2.33
C ASP A 31 -5.68 3.25 -2.54
N ALA A 32 -5.09 2.75 -1.46
CA ALA A 32 -3.89 1.91 -1.50
C ALA A 32 -4.13 0.64 -2.34
N LEU A 33 -5.26 -0.03 -2.13
CA LEU A 33 -5.64 -1.26 -2.80
C LEU A 33 -6.02 -1.02 -4.27
N ARG A 34 -6.71 0.09 -4.57
CA ARG A 34 -6.97 0.51 -5.96
C ARG A 34 -5.70 0.84 -6.71
N PHE A 35 -4.74 1.49 -6.05
CA PHE A 35 -3.42 1.75 -6.63
C PHE A 35 -2.70 0.45 -7.00
N ALA A 36 -2.89 -0.62 -6.24
CA ALA A 36 -2.38 -1.96 -6.53
C ALA A 36 -3.24 -2.76 -7.54
N GLY A 37 -4.29 -2.15 -8.11
CA GLY A 37 -5.15 -2.77 -9.13
C GLY A 37 -6.26 -3.65 -8.59
N HIS A 38 -6.57 -3.57 -7.29
CA HIS A 38 -7.70 -4.30 -6.70
C HIS A 38 -8.99 -3.49 -6.81
N ASP A 39 -10.05 -4.14 -7.28
CA ASP A 39 -11.40 -3.60 -7.23
C ASP A 39 -11.97 -3.77 -5.81
N ILE A 40 -12.01 -2.65 -5.08
CA ILE A 40 -12.50 -2.57 -3.71
C ILE A 40 -13.51 -1.43 -3.56
N LYS A 41 -14.54 -1.68 -2.76
CA LYS A 41 -15.54 -0.69 -2.35
C LYS A 41 -15.22 -0.16 -0.97
N SER A 42 -15.58 1.09 -0.71
CA SER A 42 -15.36 1.75 0.59
C SER A 42 -15.98 0.96 1.76
N THR A 43 -17.13 0.31 1.53
CA THR A 43 -17.86 -0.49 2.53
C THR A 43 -17.23 -1.85 2.80
N ASP A 44 -16.28 -2.29 1.97
CA ASP A 44 -15.68 -3.60 2.13
C ASP A 44 -14.82 -3.65 3.39
N GLU A 45 -14.83 -4.81 4.04
CA GLU A 45 -14.00 -5.11 5.19
C GLU A 45 -12.68 -5.74 4.74
N ILE A 46 -11.60 -5.29 5.37
CA ILE A 46 -10.24 -5.77 5.18
C ILE A 46 -9.66 -6.16 6.53
N ASP A 47 -8.79 -7.17 6.54
CA ASP A 47 -8.02 -7.48 7.73
C ASP A 47 -6.61 -6.97 7.58
N ILE A 48 -6.10 -6.26 8.59
CA ILE A 48 -4.74 -5.75 8.58
C ILE A 48 -3.81 -6.59 9.45
N VAL A 49 -2.59 -6.80 8.97
CA VAL A 49 -1.50 -7.41 9.71
C VAL A 49 -0.47 -6.33 10.01
N ALA A 50 -0.19 -6.13 11.29
CA ALA A 50 0.84 -5.20 11.75
C ALA A 50 1.60 -5.80 12.92
N GLN A 51 2.92 -5.73 12.89
CA GLN A 51 3.83 -6.30 13.90
C GLN A 51 3.65 -7.82 14.03
N GLY A 52 3.51 -8.53 12.89
CA GLY A 52 3.28 -9.97 12.85
C GLY A 52 1.93 -10.44 13.40
N GLN A 53 1.05 -9.53 13.85
CA GLN A 53 -0.26 -9.85 14.38
C GLN A 53 -1.35 -9.39 13.42
N ARG A 54 -2.29 -10.30 13.10
CA ARG A 54 -3.55 -9.95 12.45
C ARG A 54 -4.37 -9.14 13.45
N LYS A 55 -4.31 -7.82 13.34
CA LYS A 55 -4.80 -6.92 14.39
C LYS A 55 -6.32 -6.80 14.33
N ARG A 56 -6.89 -6.43 13.19
CA ARG A 56 -8.30 -5.97 13.13
C ARG A 56 -8.90 -6.10 11.74
N THR A 57 -10.17 -6.47 11.71
CA THR A 57 -11.09 -6.23 10.59
C THR A 57 -11.52 -4.77 10.66
N ILE A 58 -11.28 -4.02 9.58
CA ILE A 58 -11.61 -2.60 9.43
C ILE A 58 -12.25 -2.36 8.07
N HIS A 59 -12.92 -1.23 7.89
CA HIS A 59 -13.45 -0.87 6.58
C HIS A 59 -12.37 -0.23 5.67
N ALA A 60 -12.52 -0.40 4.36
CA ALA A 60 -11.57 0.12 3.38
C ALA A 60 -11.49 1.67 3.34
N PHE A 61 -12.57 2.36 3.75
CA PHE A 61 -12.58 3.83 3.84
C PHE A 61 -11.71 4.38 4.98
N GLU A 62 -11.28 3.52 5.92
CA GLU A 62 -10.43 3.92 7.04
C GLU A 62 -9.11 4.52 6.56
N ARG A 63 -8.56 5.43 7.37
CA ARG A 63 -7.31 6.12 7.04
C ARG A 63 -6.18 5.11 6.91
N PHE A 64 -5.43 5.19 5.82
CA PHE A 64 -4.29 4.31 5.58
C PHE A 64 -3.24 4.50 6.68
N GLN A 65 -2.91 3.39 7.33
CA GLN A 65 -1.75 3.29 8.20
C GLN A 65 -0.83 2.24 7.59
N PHE A 66 0.47 2.46 7.72
CA PHE A 66 1.43 1.49 7.26
C PHE A 66 1.32 0.20 8.08
N VAL A 67 0.99 -0.87 7.37
CA VAL A 67 0.86 -2.25 7.84
C VAL A 67 1.87 -3.12 7.10
N GLU A 68 2.04 -4.37 7.52
CA GLU A 68 2.89 -5.35 6.84
C GLU A 68 2.13 -6.04 5.72
N ALA A 69 0.84 -6.30 5.94
CA ALA A 69 -0.01 -6.88 4.93
C ALA A 69 -1.49 -6.55 5.15
N ILE A 70 -2.25 -6.65 4.07
CA ILE A 70 -3.70 -6.50 4.03
C ILE A 70 -4.28 -7.79 3.47
N TYR A 71 -5.19 -8.41 4.21
CA TYR A 71 -6.00 -9.52 3.72
C TYR A 71 -7.31 -8.97 3.17
N TYR A 72 -7.58 -9.25 1.89
CA TYR A 72 -8.81 -8.85 1.23
C TYR A 72 -9.31 -9.99 0.33
N LYS A 73 -10.56 -10.43 0.54
CA LYS A 73 -11.21 -11.52 -0.22
C LYS A 73 -10.33 -12.79 -0.34
N GLY A 74 -9.65 -13.17 0.75
CA GLY A 74 -8.77 -14.35 0.79
C GLY A 74 -7.41 -14.17 0.11
N LYS A 75 -7.10 -12.98 -0.41
CA LYS A 75 -5.77 -12.63 -0.93
C LYS A 75 -4.96 -11.89 0.12
N LEU A 76 -3.69 -12.27 0.24
CA LEU A 76 -2.71 -11.57 1.05
C LEU A 76 -1.98 -10.53 0.18
N ILE A 77 -2.11 -9.26 0.55
CA ILE A 77 -1.52 -8.13 -0.16
C ILE A 77 -0.41 -7.58 0.73
N ILE A 78 0.84 -7.81 0.32
CA ILE A 78 2.01 -7.42 1.12
C ILE A 78 2.25 -5.92 0.95
N VAL A 79 2.55 -5.22 2.04
CA VAL A 79 2.90 -3.81 2.05
C VAL A 79 4.31 -3.66 2.61
N GLU A 80 5.26 -3.29 1.74
CA GLU A 80 6.66 -3.10 2.12
C GLU A 80 6.99 -1.61 2.12
N ARG A 81 7.65 -1.13 3.19
CA ARG A 81 8.24 0.21 3.19
C ARG A 81 9.60 0.15 2.52
N LEU A 82 9.77 0.91 1.45
CA LEU A 82 11.06 1.06 0.78
C LEU A 82 11.69 2.33 1.34
N TYR A 83 12.77 2.22 2.11
CA TYR A 83 13.42 3.35 2.78
C TYR A 83 14.22 4.23 1.79
N GLY A 84 13.58 4.68 0.70
CA GLY A 84 14.21 5.52 -0.31
C GLY A 84 15.35 4.81 -1.04
N VAL A 85 15.17 3.52 -1.36
CA VAL A 85 16.18 2.74 -2.10
C VAL A 85 16.46 3.45 -3.43
N PRO A 86 17.68 3.97 -3.65
CA PRO A 86 18.04 4.50 -4.95
C PRO A 86 18.07 3.33 -5.95
N THR A 87 17.41 3.50 -7.08
CA THR A 87 17.54 2.57 -8.21
C THR A 87 19.01 2.52 -8.63
N VAL A 88 19.64 1.35 -8.54
CA VAL A 88 20.91 1.05 -9.21
C VAL A 88 20.67 0.92 -10.70
#